data_AF-A0A227J1U5-F1
#
_entry.id   AF-A0A227J1U5-F1
#
_cell.length_a   1.000
_cell.length_b   1.000
_cell.length_c   1.000
_cell.angle_alpha   90.00
_cell.angle_beta   90.00
_cell.angle_gamma   90.00
#
_symmetry.space_group_name_H-M   'P 1'
#
loop_
_entity.id
_entity.type
_entity.pdbx_description
1 polymer ?
#
loop_
_entity_poly.entity_id
_entity_poly.type
_entity_poly.pdbx_seq_one_letter_code
_entity_poly.pdbx_strand_id
1 'polypeptide(L)' 'ATNNTAALRADEQRNKEIVDRIPAARWGTPEDLAGPCVFLASKAADYINGYTIAVDGGWLAR' A
#
# COMPACT_ATOMS: atom_id res chain seq x y z
N ALA A 1 3.68 9.58 -8.98
CA ALA A 1 2.48 9.74 -8.13
C ALA A 1 1.25 9.55 -9.00
N THR A 2 0.12 9.14 -8.42
CA THR A 2 -1.17 9.04 -9.13
C THR A 2 -1.97 10.33 -8.95
N ASN A 3 -3.07 10.49 -9.70
CA ASN A 3 -3.96 11.66 -9.54
C ASN A 3 -4.39 11.84 -8.06
N ASN A 4 -4.79 10.75 -7.38
CA ASN A 4 -5.23 10.78 -5.98
C ASN A 4 -4.13 11.16 -4.98
N THR A 5 -2.86 10.99 -5.32
CA THR A 5 -1.73 11.20 -4.38
C THR A 5 -0.84 12.37 -4.77
N ALA A 6 -0.99 12.95 -5.96
CA ALA A 6 -0.11 13.99 -6.47
C ALA A 6 -0.13 15.26 -5.60
N ALA A 7 -1.32 15.77 -5.28
CA ALA A 7 -1.44 16.98 -4.45
C ALA A 7 -0.89 16.78 -3.02
N LEU A 8 -1.14 15.62 -2.42
CA LEU A 8 -0.64 15.29 -1.08
C LEU A 8 0.89 15.16 -1.04
N ARG A 9 1.49 14.65 -2.12
CA ARG A 9 2.95 14.48 -2.23
C ARG A 9 3.67 15.77 -2.60
N ALA A 10 2.98 16.71 -3.25
CA ALA A 10 3.52 18.03 -3.60
C ALA A 10 3.54 18.99 -2.40
N ASP A 11 2.65 18.80 -1.44
CA ASP A 11 2.67 19.50 -0.15
C ASP A 11 3.66 18.80 0.79
N GLU A 12 4.81 19.44 1.04
CA GLU A 12 5.90 18.85 1.82
C GLU A 12 5.47 18.50 3.25
N GLN A 13 4.68 19.36 3.89
CA GLN A 13 4.19 19.12 5.25
C GLN A 13 3.26 17.91 5.28
N ARG A 14 2.25 17.88 4.40
CA ARG A 14 1.29 16.76 4.37
C ARG A 14 1.95 15.46 3.93
N ASN A 15 2.90 15.51 2.99
CA ASN A 15 3.68 14.36 2.59
C ASN A 15 4.46 13.78 3.78
N LYS A 16 5.13 14.63 4.55
CA LYS A 16 5.89 14.20 5.73
C LYS A 16 4.97 13.60 6.79
N GLU A 17 3.86 14.27 7.12
CA GLU A 17 2.88 13.76 8.10
C GLU A 17 2.32 12.37 7.72
N ILE A 18 2.10 12.13 6.43
CA ILE A 18 1.63 10.81 5.95
C ILE A 18 2.76 9.78 6.03
N VAL A 19 3.95 10.09 5.51
CA VAL A 19 5.06 9.14 5.47
C VAL A 19 5.51 8.76 6.88
N ASP A 20 5.55 9.71 7.82
CA ASP A 20 5.91 9.46 9.22
C ASP A 20 4.92 8.51 9.93
N ARG A 21 3.69 8.39 9.40
CA ARG A 21 2.67 7.46 9.90
C ARG A 21 2.70 6.09 9.23
N ILE A 22 3.42 5.93 8.12
CA ILE A 22 3.62 4.64 7.45
C ILE A 22 4.85 3.97 8.09
N PRO A 23 4.73 2.83 8.78
CA PRO A 23 5.88 2.14 9.37
C PRO A 23 7.01 1.81 8.37
N ALA A 24 6.67 1.50 7.11
CA ALA A 24 7.65 1.29 6.05
C ALA A 24 8.36 2.58 5.56
N ALA A 25 7.98 3.76 6.07
CA ALA A 25 8.57 5.07 5.78
C ALA A 25 8.64 5.44 4.29
N ARG A 26 7.70 4.94 3.49
CA ARG A 26 7.61 5.25 2.05
C ARG A 26 6.18 5.12 1.54
N TRP A 27 5.92 5.79 0.43
CA TRP A 27 4.73 5.51 -0.37
C TRP A 27 4.86 4.14 -1.05
N GLY A 28 3.72 3.45 -1.19
CA GLY A 28 3.64 2.27 -2.05
C GLY A 28 3.91 2.61 -3.51
N THR A 29 4.47 1.66 -4.24
CA THR A 29 4.65 1.71 -5.69
C THR A 29 3.80 0.62 -6.36
N PRO A 30 3.54 0.69 -7.67
CA PRO A 30 2.82 -0.37 -8.38
C PRO A 30 3.45 -1.76 -8.21
N GLU A 31 4.77 -1.83 -8.08
CA GLU A 31 5.53 -3.08 -7.92
C GLU A 31 5.21 -3.79 -6.60
N ASP A 32 4.83 -3.06 -5.54
CA ASP A 32 4.41 -3.65 -4.26
C ASP A 32 3.12 -4.49 -4.38
N LEU A 33 2.29 -4.23 -5.41
CA LEU A 33 1.06 -4.97 -5.66
C LEU A 33 1.25 -6.18 -6.59
N ALA A 34 2.35 -6.22 -7.36
CA ALA A 34 2.57 -7.28 -8.34
C ALA A 34 2.58 -8.67 -7.67
N GLY A 35 3.36 -8.82 -6.59
CA GLY A 35 3.44 -10.07 -5.82
C GLY A 35 2.10 -10.48 -5.18
N PRO A 36 1.45 -9.61 -4.38
CA PRO A 36 0.15 -9.89 -3.78
C PRO A 36 -0.95 -10.24 -4.79
N CYS A 37 -1.01 -9.54 -5.93
CA CYS A 37 -1.97 -9.86 -6.98
C CYS A 37 -1.71 -11.24 -7.61
N VAL A 38 -0.45 -11.56 -7.92
CA VAL A 38 -0.09 -12.90 -8.43
C VAL A 38 -0.40 -13.98 -7.41
N PHE A 39 -0.09 -13.74 -6.13
CA PHE A 39 -0.43 -14.66 -5.03
C PHE A 39 -1.92 -14.95 -4.97
N LEU A 40 -2.76 -13.90 -4.90
CA LEU A 40 -4.21 -14.02 -4.84
C LEU A 40 -4.83 -14.64 -6.10
N ALA A 41 -4.19 -14.50 -7.26
CA ALA A 41 -4.62 -15.12 -8.52
C ALA A 41 -4.10 -16.57 -8.70
N SER A 42 -3.27 -17.07 -7.79
CA SER A 42 -2.62 -18.37 -7.90
C SER A 42 -3.27 -19.43 -7.00
N LYS A 43 -2.93 -20.70 -7.24
CA LYS A 43 -3.33 -21.82 -6.35
C LYS A 43 -2.80 -21.70 -4.92
N ALA A 44 -1.80 -20.87 -4.68
CA ALA A 44 -1.29 -20.64 -3.32
C ALA A 44 -2.33 -19.96 -2.41
N ALA A 45 -3.38 -19.36 -2.99
CA ALA A 45 -4.48 -18.73 -2.27
C ALA A 45 -5.79 -19.53 -2.33
N ASP A 46 -5.79 -20.82 -2.72
CA ASP A 46 -7.01 -21.61 -2.96
C ASP A 46 -7.98 -21.69 -1.76
N TYR A 47 -7.48 -21.49 -0.53
CA TYR A 47 -8.28 -21.50 0.68
C TYR A 47 -8.51 -20.10 1.30
N ILE A 48 -8.15 -19.04 0.58
CA ILE A 48 -8.43 -17.65 0.98
C ILE A 48 -9.64 -17.18 0.19
N ASN A 49 -10.74 -16.89 0.87
CA ASN A 49 -11.95 -16.37 0.26
C ASN A 49 -12.63 -15.35 1.18
N GLY A 50 -13.21 -14.29 0.61
CA GLY A 50 -13.89 -13.22 1.36
C GLY A 50 -12.98 -12.41 2.28
N TYR A 51 -11.67 -12.40 2.04
CA TYR A 51 -10.69 -11.72 2.91
C TYR A 51 -10.02 -10.53 2.22
N THR A 52 -9.64 -9.52 3.00
CA THR A 52 -8.90 -8.35 2.51
C THR A 52 -7.47 -8.38 3.05
N ILE A 53 -6.49 -8.36 2.15
CA ILE A 53 -5.08 -8.23 2.50
C ILE A 53 -4.67 -6.77 2.36
N ALA A 54 -4.25 -6.14 3.46
CA ALA A 54 -3.69 -4.80 3.43
C ALA A 54 -2.25 -4.83 2.90
N VAL A 55 -1.98 -4.12 1.80
CA VAL A 55 -0.65 -3.87 1.26
C VAL A 55 -0.33 -2.39 1.42
N ASP A 56 -0.11 -1.97 2.67
CA ASP A 56 -0.19 -0.56 3.09
C ASP A 56 1.06 -0.06 3.83
N GLY A 57 2.14 -0.85 3.86
CA GLY A 57 3.36 -0.50 4.58
C GLY A 57 3.19 -0.44 6.10
N GLY A 58 2.13 -1.04 6.66
CA GLY A 58 1.81 -1.06 8.08
C GLY A 58 0.87 0.05 8.54
N TRP A 59 0.26 0.80 7.62
CA TRP A 59 -0.61 1.93 7.94
C TRP A 59 -1.76 1.58 8.88
N LEU A 60 -2.47 0.47 8.64
CA LEU A 60 -3.60 0.03 9.47
C LEU A 60 -3.19 -0.60 10.81
N ALA A 61 -1.92 -0.96 10.98
CA ALA A 61 -1.42 -1.52 12.23
C ALA A 61 -1.00 -0.45 13.26
N ARG A 62 -0.95 0.82 12.84
CA ARG A 62 -0.52 1.95 13.67
C ARG A 62 -1.67 2.61 14.44
#